data_AF-A0A7I9WSK9-F1
#
_entry.id   AF-A0A7I9WSK9-F1
#
_cell.length_a   1.000
_cell.length_b   1.000
_cell.length_c   1.000
_cell.angle_alpha   90.00
_cell.angle_beta   90.00
_cell.angle_gamma   90.00
#
_symmetry.space_group_name_H-M   'P 1'
#
loop_
_entity.id
_entity.type
_entity.pdbx_description
1 polymer ?
#
loop_
_entity_poly.entity_id
_entity_poly.type
_entity_poly.pdbx_seq_one_letter_code
_entity_poly.pdbx_strand_id
1 'polypeptide(L)'
;MALNWWPVTLVGLAALIVVAAAVWTAPFATDRKHVRHLANVARLTTLPEYVRAYRIYVASLATALILLVVTFAAAVVAGARPTGLPDAARAFDAAYPQDTMLCLGQPVTDPASAQFLGYYAGLAQSYDRQRLGLTSQTLRVIPLTRDHTYVTDRLQGLARLARIQQQVDSGAAVSDAERAELQARAGEFSRNIDYIDYRRSVADVLALCLSGFPDDVTAPRRQLVYFGPSSLGAASDTRRSLFTAEALEQLARDADVQINVVARADVVDSAESTDALRALAESTGGTLTLYNPSADALAGPGLDPVLAAQLDGIRDHPPTVVLPDGRLVTSAAWDTPQPALIAAAVAAVLLSLTLVVLRR
;
A
#
# COMPACT_ATOMS: atom_id res chain seq x y z
N MET A 1 4.07 -1.62 -12.78
CA MET A 1 5.43 -1.12 -13.09
C MET A 1 5.29 -0.03 -14.13
N ALA A 2 5.61 1.20 -13.74
CA ALA A 2 5.80 2.30 -14.68
C ALA A 2 7.31 2.54 -14.86
N LEU A 3 7.71 3.07 -16.02
CA LEU A 3 9.09 3.43 -16.30
C LEU A 3 9.16 4.94 -16.40
N ASN A 4 9.75 5.60 -15.40
CA ASN A 4 9.92 7.05 -15.42
C ASN A 4 10.77 7.50 -16.63
N TRP A 5 11.69 6.65 -17.07
CA TRP A 5 12.56 6.91 -18.22
C TRP A 5 12.33 5.90 -19.35
N TRP A 6 11.08 5.76 -19.79
CA TRP A 6 10.74 4.91 -20.94
C TRP A 6 11.58 5.17 -22.22
N PRO A 7 12.14 6.36 -22.52
CA PRO A 7 13.01 6.51 -23.67
C PRO A 7 14.31 5.70 -23.57
N VAL A 8 14.81 5.42 -22.36
CA VAL A 8 16.02 4.62 -22.14
C VAL A 8 15.81 3.17 -22.59
N THR A 9 14.60 2.63 -22.42
CA THR A 9 14.30 1.27 -22.92
C THR A 9 14.25 1.23 -24.44
N LEU A 10 13.67 2.25 -25.08
CA LEU A 10 13.70 2.38 -26.54
C LEU A 10 15.11 2.50 -27.09
N VAL A 11 15.96 3.34 -26.48
CA VAL A 11 17.35 3.49 -26.89
C VAL A 11 18.13 2.19 -26.68
N GLY A 12 17.89 1.50 -25.57
CA GLY A 12 18.48 0.18 -25.31
C GLY A 12 18.07 -0.86 -26.37
N LEU A 13 16.79 -0.95 -26.70
CA LEU A 13 16.29 -1.85 -27.75
C LEU A 13 16.87 -1.48 -29.13
N ALA A 14 16.91 -0.20 -29.47
CA ALA A 14 17.51 0.27 -30.71
C ALA A 14 19.01 -0.09 -30.80
N ALA A 15 19.76 0.12 -29.71
CA ALA A 15 21.16 -0.27 -29.64
C ALA A 15 21.35 -1.78 -29.83
N LEU A 16 20.49 -2.61 -29.23
CA LEU A 16 20.54 -4.07 -29.39
C LEU A 16 20.25 -4.50 -30.82
N ILE A 17 19.27 -3.86 -31.48
CA ILE A 17 18.97 -4.10 -32.91
C ILE A 17 20.15 -3.69 -33.79
N VAL A 18 20.77 -2.54 -33.52
CA VAL A 18 21.94 -2.06 -34.26
C VAL A 18 23.11 -3.02 -34.11
N VAL A 19 23.41 -3.51 -32.89
CA VAL A 19 24.47 -4.49 -32.66
C VAL A 19 24.16 -5.82 -33.35
N ALA A 20 22.91 -6.31 -33.28
CA ALA A 20 22.50 -7.53 -33.97
C ALA A 20 22.63 -7.40 -35.50
N ALA A 21 22.21 -6.26 -36.06
CA ALA A 21 22.36 -5.96 -37.49
C ALA A 21 23.83 -5.83 -37.89
N ALA A 22 24.66 -5.20 -37.07
CA ALA A 22 26.09 -5.09 -37.28
C ALA A 22 26.78 -6.47 -37.24
N VAL A 23 26.39 -7.36 -36.32
CA VAL A 23 26.91 -8.74 -36.26
C VAL A 23 26.47 -9.56 -37.47
N TRP A 24 25.23 -9.43 -37.92
CA TRP A 24 24.75 -10.14 -39.11
C TRP A 24 25.49 -9.67 -40.37
N THR A 25 25.70 -8.36 -40.50
CA THR A 25 26.33 -7.75 -41.68
C THR A 25 27.86 -7.74 -41.62
N ALA A 26 28.45 -7.97 -40.44
CA ALA A 26 29.89 -8.03 -40.28
C ALA A 26 30.43 -9.19 -41.14
N PRO A 27 31.31 -8.91 -42.11
CA PRO A 27 32.01 -9.97 -42.80
C PRO A 27 32.86 -10.64 -41.73
N PHE A 28 32.54 -11.90 -41.38
CA PHE A 28 33.48 -12.72 -40.64
C PHE A 28 34.75 -12.74 -41.46
N ALA A 29 35.73 -11.95 -41.01
CA ALA A 29 37.08 -11.98 -41.53
C ALA A 29 37.59 -13.38 -41.19
N THR A 30 37.25 -14.33 -42.06
CA THR A 30 37.89 -15.63 -42.06
C THR A 30 39.35 -15.29 -42.24
N ASP A 31 40.13 -15.53 -41.19
CA ASP A 31 41.54 -15.23 -41.16
C ASP A 31 42.22 -16.23 -42.11
N ARG A 32 42.03 -15.98 -43.42
CA ARG A 32 42.39 -16.90 -44.51
C ARG A 32 43.90 -17.01 -44.66
N LYS A 33 44.66 -16.20 -43.93
CA LYS A 33 46.11 -16.15 -43.99
C LYS A 33 46.79 -17.41 -43.44
N HIS A 34 46.07 -18.26 -42.68
CA HIS A 34 46.63 -19.49 -42.09
C HIS A 34 45.82 -20.76 -42.31
N VAL A 35 44.84 -20.78 -43.22
CA VAL A 35 44.07 -22.00 -43.49
C VAL A 35 44.90 -22.94 -44.37
N ARG A 36 45.64 -23.85 -43.72
CA ARG A 36 46.32 -24.95 -44.40
C ARG A 36 45.23 -25.89 -44.93
N HIS A 37 45.15 -26.08 -46.24
CA HIS A 37 44.20 -27.03 -46.83
C HIS A 37 44.52 -28.45 -46.33
N LEU A 38 43.66 -28.97 -45.45
CA LEU A 38 43.74 -30.34 -44.95
C LEU A 38 42.88 -31.22 -45.84
N ALA A 39 43.48 -32.27 -46.42
CA ALA A 39 42.71 -33.30 -47.13
C ALA A 39 41.93 -34.16 -46.12
N ASN A 40 40.74 -34.68 -46.51
CA ASN A 40 39.87 -35.52 -45.67
C ASN A 40 39.31 -34.88 -44.39
N VAL A 41 38.95 -33.59 -44.44
CA VAL A 41 38.28 -32.87 -43.34
C VAL A 41 37.00 -33.56 -42.87
N ALA A 42 36.25 -34.19 -43.78
CA ALA A 42 35.00 -34.90 -43.49
C ALA A 42 35.17 -36.07 -42.50
N ARG A 43 36.35 -36.71 -42.46
CA ARG A 43 36.65 -37.79 -41.52
C ARG A 43 37.05 -37.26 -40.14
N LEU A 44 37.65 -36.06 -40.09
CA LEU A 44 38.05 -35.41 -38.85
C LEU A 44 36.85 -34.76 -38.14
N THR A 45 35.89 -34.22 -38.89
CA THR A 45 34.67 -33.60 -38.34
C THR A 45 33.63 -34.60 -37.86
N THR A 46 33.73 -35.88 -38.26
CA THR A 46 32.80 -36.96 -37.85
C THR A 46 33.28 -37.74 -36.63
N LEU A 47 34.49 -37.47 -36.12
CA LEU A 47 34.99 -38.08 -34.88
C LEU A 47 34.08 -37.67 -33.70
N PRO A 48 33.64 -38.63 -32.87
CA PRO A 48 32.72 -38.35 -31.76
C PRO A 48 33.30 -37.37 -30.73
N GLU A 49 34.62 -37.35 -30.57
CA GLU A 49 35.32 -36.38 -29.72
C GLU A 49 35.21 -34.94 -30.26
N TYR A 50 35.36 -34.75 -31.57
CA TYR A 50 35.20 -33.44 -32.22
C TYR A 50 33.76 -32.95 -32.13
N VAL A 51 32.78 -33.82 -32.40
CA VAL A 51 31.35 -33.46 -32.29
C VAL A 51 30.98 -33.07 -30.86
N ARG A 52 31.53 -33.77 -29.85
CA ARG A 52 31.30 -33.45 -28.44
C ARG A 52 31.95 -32.12 -28.04
N ALA A 53 33.20 -31.88 -28.44
CA ALA A 53 33.89 -30.62 -28.18
C ALA A 53 33.18 -29.43 -28.89
N TYR A 54 32.77 -29.61 -30.14
CA TYR A 54 32.04 -28.61 -30.90
C TYR A 54 30.66 -28.32 -30.29
N ARG A 55 29.93 -29.34 -29.82
CA ARG A 55 28.67 -29.13 -29.09
C ARG A 55 28.85 -28.35 -27.81
N ILE A 56 29.89 -28.64 -27.03
CA ILE A 56 30.21 -27.90 -25.80
C ILE A 56 30.56 -26.45 -26.15
N TYR A 57 31.37 -26.21 -27.18
CA TYR A 57 31.73 -24.88 -27.66
C TYR A 57 30.51 -24.07 -28.14
N VAL A 58 29.63 -24.68 -28.93
CA VAL A 58 28.39 -24.02 -29.40
C VAL A 58 27.45 -23.75 -28.22
N ALA A 59 27.32 -24.68 -27.28
CA ALA A 59 26.50 -24.50 -26.09
C ALA A 59 27.04 -23.39 -25.18
N SER A 60 28.36 -23.31 -24.97
CA SER A 60 28.98 -22.25 -24.16
C SER A 60 28.91 -20.89 -24.85
N LEU A 61 29.08 -20.83 -26.18
CA LEU A 61 28.87 -19.60 -26.96
C LEU A 61 27.41 -19.11 -26.88
N ALA A 62 26.44 -20.02 -27.03
CA ALA A 62 25.03 -19.70 -26.88
C ALA A 62 24.72 -19.23 -25.44
N THR A 63 25.30 -19.87 -24.43
CA THR A 63 25.14 -19.48 -23.02
C THR A 63 25.73 -18.10 -22.76
N ALA A 64 26.93 -17.80 -23.28
CA ALA A 64 27.57 -16.49 -23.16
C ALA A 64 26.73 -15.39 -23.85
N LEU A 65 26.16 -15.68 -25.02
CA LEU A 65 25.26 -14.75 -25.71
C LEU A 65 24.01 -14.47 -24.87
N ILE A 66 23.37 -15.51 -24.32
CA ILE A 66 22.19 -15.36 -23.46
C ILE A 66 22.53 -14.51 -22.24
N LEU A 67 23.64 -14.80 -21.54
CA LEU A 67 24.06 -14.04 -20.36
C LEU A 67 24.37 -12.57 -20.69
N LEU A 68 24.97 -12.31 -21.85
CA LEU A 68 25.21 -10.95 -22.35
C LEU A 68 23.88 -10.20 -22.55
N VAL A 69 22.92 -10.82 -23.23
CA VAL A 69 21.59 -10.24 -23.47
C VAL A 69 20.85 -9.97 -22.16
N VAL A 70 20.90 -10.92 -21.21
CA VAL A 70 20.30 -10.75 -19.88
C VAL A 70 20.95 -9.60 -19.11
N THR A 71 22.27 -9.51 -19.12
CA THR A 71 23.01 -8.42 -18.44
C THR A 71 22.65 -7.06 -19.04
N PHE A 72 22.59 -6.99 -20.38
CA PHE A 72 22.20 -5.76 -21.09
C PHE A 72 20.75 -5.37 -20.78
N ALA A 73 19.81 -6.32 -20.85
CA ALA A 73 18.42 -6.07 -20.53
C ALA A 73 18.24 -5.59 -19.08
N ALA A 74 18.95 -6.21 -18.13
CA ALA A 74 18.93 -5.81 -16.73
C ALA A 74 19.49 -4.39 -16.52
N ALA A 75 20.57 -4.02 -17.21
CA ALA A 75 21.14 -2.67 -17.15
C ALA A 75 20.19 -1.62 -17.74
N VAL A 76 19.52 -1.94 -18.86
CA VAL A 76 18.51 -1.07 -19.48
C VAL A 76 17.32 -0.87 -18.54
N VAL A 77 16.83 -1.94 -17.92
CA VAL A 77 15.73 -1.86 -16.94
C VAL A 77 16.14 -1.05 -15.72
N ALA A 78 17.35 -1.25 -15.18
CA ALA A 78 17.87 -0.48 -14.06
C ALA A 78 17.98 1.03 -14.40
N GLY A 79 18.49 1.35 -15.59
CA GLY A 79 18.61 2.72 -16.08
C GLY A 79 17.26 3.39 -16.37
N ALA A 80 16.25 2.60 -16.75
CA ALA A 80 14.90 3.09 -16.97
C ALA A 80 14.12 3.40 -15.67
N ARG A 81 14.74 3.11 -14.51
CA ARG A 81 14.26 3.43 -13.16
C ARG A 81 12.82 2.97 -12.94
N PRO A 82 12.61 1.68 -12.64
CA PRO A 82 11.28 1.14 -12.46
C PRO A 82 10.66 1.73 -11.18
N THR A 83 9.45 2.24 -11.32
CA THR A 83 8.63 2.76 -10.21
C THR A 83 7.37 1.93 -9.99
N GLY A 84 6.78 2.11 -8.81
CA GLY A 84 5.57 1.40 -8.42
C GLY A 84 5.80 -0.10 -8.16
N LEU A 85 7.02 -0.48 -7.78
CA LEU A 85 7.30 -1.80 -7.23
C LEU A 85 6.91 -1.83 -5.74
N PRO A 86 6.43 -2.95 -5.19
CA PRO A 86 6.09 -3.07 -3.78
C PRO A 86 7.25 -2.72 -2.82
N ASP A 87 8.49 -3.01 -3.22
CA ASP A 87 9.69 -2.62 -2.47
C ASP A 87 9.89 -1.10 -2.47
N ALA A 88 9.56 -0.40 -3.56
CA ALA A 88 9.67 1.05 -3.66
C ALA A 88 8.68 1.76 -2.75
N ALA A 89 7.43 1.27 -2.71
CA ALA A 89 6.41 1.78 -1.78
C ALA A 89 6.86 1.58 -0.32
N ARG A 90 7.37 0.40 0.04
CA ARG A 90 7.92 0.15 1.38
C ARG A 90 9.11 1.03 1.73
N ALA A 91 10.04 1.22 0.80
CA ALA A 91 11.19 2.11 1.00
C ALA A 91 10.76 3.57 1.16
N PHE A 92 9.75 4.01 0.41
CA PHE A 92 9.17 5.34 0.53
C PHE A 92 8.49 5.55 1.88
N ASP A 93 7.65 4.59 2.31
CA ASP A 93 6.99 4.66 3.62
C ASP A 93 7.97 4.60 4.79
N ALA A 94 9.08 3.89 4.62
CA ALA A 94 10.18 3.92 5.56
C ALA A 94 10.82 5.32 5.60
N ALA A 95 11.12 5.94 4.45
CA ALA A 95 11.71 7.28 4.40
C ALA A 95 10.76 8.37 4.94
N TYR A 96 9.47 8.26 4.63
CA TYR A 96 8.42 9.22 4.97
C TYR A 96 7.25 8.49 5.65
N PRO A 97 7.38 8.17 6.95
CA PRO A 97 6.34 7.46 7.67
C PRO A 97 5.04 8.24 7.69
N GLN A 98 3.94 7.51 7.89
CA GLN A 98 2.59 8.06 7.93
C GLN A 98 1.93 7.75 9.27
N ASP A 99 1.29 8.77 9.84
CA ASP A 99 0.45 8.66 11.04
C ASP A 99 -1.01 8.58 10.58
N THR A 100 -1.69 7.49 10.95
CA THR A 100 -3.09 7.26 10.61
C THR A 100 -3.93 7.23 11.88
N MET A 101 -4.88 8.16 12.00
CA MET A 101 -5.88 8.14 13.07
C MET A 101 -7.19 7.56 12.55
N LEU A 102 -7.59 6.42 13.09
CA LEU A 102 -8.89 5.81 12.80
C LEU A 102 -9.97 6.44 13.69
N CYS A 103 -11.07 6.84 13.08
CA CYS A 103 -12.16 7.56 13.74
C CYS A 103 -13.45 6.80 13.56
N LEU A 104 -13.84 6.07 14.60
CA LEU A 104 -15.04 5.24 14.52
C LEU A 104 -16.21 5.99 15.15
N GLY A 105 -17.07 6.53 14.28
CA GLY A 105 -18.25 7.32 14.59
C GLY A 105 -19.48 6.49 14.93
N GLN A 106 -19.34 5.20 15.20
CA GLN A 106 -20.45 4.26 15.45
C GLN A 106 -20.05 3.20 16.50
N PRO A 107 -21.00 2.38 17.01
CA PRO A 107 -20.69 1.34 17.99
C PRO A 107 -19.69 0.32 17.47
N VAL A 108 -18.79 -0.15 18.35
CA VAL A 108 -17.82 -1.21 18.04
C VAL A 108 -18.47 -2.58 17.83
N THR A 109 -19.69 -2.75 18.33
CA THR A 109 -20.48 -3.98 18.21
C THR A 109 -21.21 -4.10 16.87
N ASP A 110 -21.18 -3.06 16.03
CA ASP A 110 -21.72 -3.12 14.67
C ASP A 110 -20.82 -4.01 13.79
N PRO A 111 -21.38 -4.93 12.98
CA PRO A 111 -20.57 -5.81 12.13
C PRO A 111 -19.68 -5.06 11.13
N ALA A 112 -20.12 -3.91 10.61
CA ALA A 112 -19.30 -3.12 9.70
C ALA A 112 -18.11 -2.50 10.44
N SER A 113 -18.28 -2.06 11.70
CA SER A 113 -17.17 -1.61 12.56
C SER A 113 -16.13 -2.70 12.72
N ALA A 114 -16.55 -3.95 12.95
CA ALA A 114 -15.64 -5.07 13.07
C ALA A 114 -14.85 -5.32 11.78
N GLN A 115 -15.48 -5.21 10.62
CA GLN A 115 -14.80 -5.34 9.33
C GLN A 115 -13.78 -4.23 9.10
N PHE A 116 -14.14 -2.97 9.38
CA PHE A 116 -13.23 -1.83 9.32
C PHE A 116 -12.00 -2.00 10.24
N LEU A 117 -12.23 -2.38 11.50
CA LEU A 117 -11.15 -2.63 12.46
C LEU A 117 -10.29 -3.83 12.05
N GLY A 118 -10.90 -4.89 11.52
CA GLY A 118 -10.22 -6.07 11.01
C GLY A 118 -9.30 -5.77 9.82
N TYR A 119 -9.75 -4.91 8.89
CA TYR A 119 -8.92 -4.45 7.76
C TYR A 119 -7.64 -3.78 8.26
N TYR A 120 -7.76 -2.79 9.16
CA TYR A 120 -6.61 -2.08 9.69
C TYR A 120 -5.73 -2.93 10.61
N ALA A 121 -6.31 -3.90 11.32
CA ALA A 121 -5.54 -4.86 12.10
C ALA A 121 -4.64 -5.72 11.22
N GLY A 122 -5.15 -6.17 10.06
CA GLY A 122 -4.38 -6.90 9.06
C GLY A 122 -3.29 -6.03 8.42
N LEU A 123 -3.62 -4.78 8.10
CA LEU A 123 -2.67 -3.84 7.53
C LEU A 123 -1.52 -3.51 8.50
N ALA A 124 -1.81 -3.31 9.78
CA ALA A 124 -0.83 -3.00 10.81
C ALA A 124 0.25 -4.08 10.98
N GLN A 125 -0.02 -5.34 10.63
CA GLN A 125 0.98 -6.42 10.67
C GLN A 125 2.11 -6.22 9.64
N SER A 126 1.86 -5.43 8.60
CA SER A 126 2.83 -5.16 7.51
C SER A 126 3.58 -3.84 7.67
N TYR A 127 3.25 -3.05 8.69
CA TYR A 127 3.86 -1.75 8.94
C TYR A 127 5.28 -1.85 9.52
N ASP A 128 6.09 -0.84 9.21
CA ASP A 128 7.47 -0.69 9.69
C ASP A 128 7.58 0.51 10.63
N ARG A 129 7.33 1.72 10.13
CA ARG A 129 7.49 2.99 10.88
C ARG A 129 6.24 3.85 10.98
N GLN A 130 5.18 3.43 10.31
CA GLN A 130 3.87 4.06 10.37
C GLN A 130 3.33 4.03 11.82
N ARG A 131 2.48 4.99 12.17
CA ARG A 131 1.73 4.96 13.43
C ARG A 131 0.26 4.77 13.15
N LEU A 132 -0.41 4.01 14.01
CA LEU A 132 -1.85 3.83 13.95
C LEU A 132 -2.46 4.18 15.31
N GLY A 133 -3.55 4.93 15.28
CA GLY A 133 -4.36 5.30 16.44
C GLY A 133 -5.82 4.98 16.19
N LEU A 134 -6.61 4.92 17.27
CA LEU A 134 -8.05 4.71 17.20
C LEU A 134 -8.75 5.63 18.21
N THR A 135 -9.72 6.37 17.71
CA THR A 135 -10.59 7.24 18.49
C THR A 135 -12.03 6.82 18.22
N SER A 136 -12.80 6.65 19.30
CA SER A 136 -14.25 6.43 19.23
C SER A 136 -14.98 7.77 19.29
N GLN A 137 -16.31 7.72 19.37
CA GLN A 137 -17.14 8.90 19.54
C GLN A 137 -16.86 9.71 20.82
N THR A 138 -16.20 9.14 21.83
CA THR A 138 -16.02 9.79 23.14
C THR A 138 -14.63 9.67 23.75
N LEU A 139 -13.82 8.74 23.25
CA LEU A 139 -12.55 8.39 23.89
C LEU A 139 -11.48 8.11 22.84
N ARG A 140 -10.24 8.42 23.21
CA ARG A 140 -9.07 7.93 22.51
C ARG A 140 -8.78 6.51 22.98
N VAL A 141 -9.14 5.52 22.16
CA VAL A 141 -9.07 4.09 22.51
C VAL A 141 -7.64 3.58 22.37
N ILE A 142 -6.94 4.01 21.31
CA ILE A 142 -5.53 3.70 21.06
C ILE A 142 -4.83 5.02 20.73
N PRO A 143 -3.85 5.48 21.52
CA PRO A 143 -3.00 6.61 21.11
C PRO A 143 -2.20 6.23 19.87
N LEU A 144 -1.76 7.22 19.08
CA LEU A 144 -0.86 6.96 17.96
C LEU A 144 0.41 6.27 18.45
N THR A 145 0.64 5.06 17.95
CA THR A 145 1.79 4.24 18.36
C THR A 145 2.37 3.47 17.17
N ARG A 146 3.66 3.14 17.29
CA ARG A 146 4.39 2.21 16.39
C ARG A 146 4.42 0.79 16.93
N ASP A 147 3.79 0.52 18.08
CA ASP A 147 3.65 -0.83 18.60
C ASP A 147 2.56 -1.57 17.81
N HIS A 148 2.95 -2.11 16.66
CA HIS A 148 2.07 -2.79 15.73
C HIS A 148 1.43 -4.04 16.35
N THR A 149 2.16 -4.74 17.23
CA THR A 149 1.62 -5.91 17.93
C THR A 149 0.49 -5.50 18.87
N TYR A 150 0.71 -4.48 19.71
CA TYR A 150 -0.33 -3.94 20.60
C TYR A 150 -1.55 -3.47 19.81
N VAL A 151 -1.34 -2.73 18.71
CA VAL A 151 -2.41 -2.20 17.88
C VAL A 151 -3.21 -3.31 17.22
N THR A 152 -2.54 -4.28 16.59
CA THR A 152 -3.19 -5.42 15.94
C THR A 152 -4.03 -6.20 16.94
N ASP A 153 -3.48 -6.53 18.11
CA ASP A 153 -4.19 -7.27 19.15
C ASP A 153 -5.41 -6.49 19.68
N ARG A 154 -5.26 -5.17 19.88
CA ARG A 154 -6.35 -4.33 20.36
C ARG A 154 -7.45 -4.20 19.31
N LEU A 155 -7.11 -3.98 18.04
CA LEU A 155 -8.08 -3.88 16.94
C LEU A 155 -8.81 -5.22 16.70
N GLN A 156 -8.10 -6.34 16.69
CA GLN A 156 -8.72 -7.67 16.54
C GLN A 156 -9.66 -7.99 17.73
N GLY A 157 -9.23 -7.66 18.94
CA GLY A 157 -10.05 -7.85 20.13
C GLY A 157 -11.34 -6.99 20.11
N LEU A 158 -11.27 -5.78 19.57
CA LEU A 158 -12.45 -4.92 19.37
C LEU A 158 -13.35 -5.46 18.23
N ALA A 159 -12.77 -5.89 17.12
CA ALA A 159 -13.51 -6.46 15.99
C ALA A 159 -14.29 -7.73 16.38
N ARG A 160 -13.78 -8.55 17.30
CA ARG A 160 -14.46 -9.75 17.78
C ARG A 160 -15.79 -9.44 18.50
N LEU A 161 -15.95 -8.24 19.05
CA LEU A 161 -17.13 -7.87 19.84
C LEU A 161 -18.43 -7.91 19.04
N ALA A 162 -18.40 -7.53 17.75
CA ALA A 162 -19.58 -7.58 16.91
C ALA A 162 -20.12 -9.01 16.75
N ARG A 163 -19.23 -10.00 16.61
CA ARG A 163 -19.62 -11.42 16.55
C ARG A 163 -20.28 -11.87 17.85
N ILE A 164 -19.74 -11.47 19.01
CA ILE A 164 -20.34 -11.81 20.31
C ILE A 164 -21.71 -11.15 20.43
N GLN A 165 -21.84 -9.87 20.07
CA GLN A 165 -23.12 -9.16 20.07
C GLN A 165 -24.15 -9.85 19.16
N GLN A 166 -23.77 -10.23 17.94
CA GLN A 166 -24.66 -10.93 17.01
C GLN A 166 -25.16 -12.27 17.58
N GLN A 167 -24.30 -13.02 18.28
CA GLN A 167 -24.71 -14.26 18.96
C GLN A 167 -25.71 -13.99 20.10
N VAL A 168 -25.51 -12.90 20.84
CA VAL A 168 -26.47 -12.46 21.87
C VAL A 168 -27.81 -12.09 21.23
N ASP A 169 -27.79 -11.28 20.17
CA ASP A 169 -29.00 -10.80 19.48
C ASP A 169 -29.78 -11.94 18.80
N SER A 170 -29.07 -12.96 18.29
CA SER A 170 -29.67 -14.15 17.69
C SER A 170 -30.16 -15.19 18.72
N GLY A 171 -29.98 -14.94 20.02
CA GLY A 171 -30.31 -15.89 21.09
C GLY A 171 -29.44 -17.15 21.13
N ALA A 172 -28.25 -17.11 20.52
CA ALA A 172 -27.31 -18.23 20.56
C ALA A 172 -26.70 -18.40 21.97
N ALA A 173 -26.16 -19.58 22.25
CA ALA A 173 -25.44 -19.83 23.50
C ALA A 173 -24.12 -19.03 23.51
N VAL A 174 -24.01 -18.05 24.40
CA VAL A 174 -22.82 -17.24 24.64
C VAL A 174 -22.40 -17.44 26.10
N SER A 175 -21.10 -17.70 26.32
CA SER A 175 -20.57 -17.92 27.67
C SER A 175 -20.65 -16.65 28.53
N ASP A 176 -20.73 -16.79 29.84
CA ASP A 176 -20.73 -15.63 30.76
C ASP A 176 -19.43 -14.82 30.65
N ALA A 177 -18.31 -15.49 30.35
CA ALA A 177 -17.03 -14.83 30.09
C ALA A 177 -17.08 -13.93 28.84
N GLU A 178 -17.68 -14.39 27.74
CA GLU A 178 -17.84 -13.59 26.51
C GLU A 178 -18.80 -12.41 26.71
N ARG A 179 -19.87 -12.60 27.49
CA ARG A 179 -20.79 -11.50 27.85
C ARG A 179 -20.10 -10.44 28.70
N ALA A 180 -19.31 -10.86 29.69
CA ALA A 180 -18.52 -9.96 30.51
C ALA A 180 -17.46 -9.21 29.67
N GLU A 181 -16.78 -9.91 28.75
CA GLU A 181 -15.84 -9.30 27.81
C GLU A 181 -16.52 -8.23 26.94
N LEU A 182 -17.68 -8.56 26.36
CA LEU A 182 -18.47 -7.65 25.53
C LEU A 182 -18.81 -6.37 26.29
N GLN A 183 -19.36 -6.50 27.51
CA GLN A 183 -19.73 -5.35 28.33
C GLN A 183 -18.52 -4.50 28.72
N ALA A 184 -17.44 -5.12 29.19
CA ALA A 184 -16.24 -4.43 29.62
C ALA A 184 -15.58 -3.67 28.46
N ARG A 185 -15.33 -4.35 27.34
CA ARG A 185 -14.62 -3.75 26.21
C ARG A 185 -15.46 -2.74 25.43
N ALA A 186 -16.78 -2.93 25.35
CA ALA A 186 -17.65 -1.91 24.75
C ALA A 186 -17.63 -0.61 25.56
N GLY A 187 -17.63 -0.70 26.90
CA GLY A 187 -17.51 0.46 27.80
C GLY A 187 -16.12 1.13 27.78
N GLU A 188 -15.05 0.36 27.54
CA GLU A 188 -13.71 0.90 27.30
C GLU A 188 -13.61 1.61 25.95
N PHE A 189 -14.34 1.13 24.94
CA PHE A 189 -14.31 1.69 23.60
C PHE A 189 -15.04 3.03 23.54
N SER A 190 -16.26 3.13 24.07
CA SER A 190 -17.03 4.37 24.08
C SER A 190 -17.89 4.45 25.34
N ARG A 191 -18.00 5.65 25.91
CA ARG A 191 -18.89 5.94 27.03
C ARG A 191 -20.18 6.58 26.53
N ASN A 192 -21.30 6.17 27.10
CA ASN A 192 -22.54 6.89 26.93
C ASN A 192 -22.46 8.17 27.78
N ILE A 193 -22.32 9.30 27.09
CA ILE A 193 -22.27 10.63 27.69
C ILE A 193 -23.39 11.42 27.04
N ASP A 194 -24.35 11.84 27.85
CA ASP A 194 -25.39 12.78 27.47
C ASP A 194 -25.00 14.17 27.98
N TYR A 195 -25.07 15.14 27.09
CA TYR A 195 -24.70 16.53 27.38
C TYR A 195 -25.97 17.34 27.52
N ILE A 196 -25.98 18.35 28.39
CA ILE A 196 -27.20 19.14 28.65
C ILE A 196 -27.33 20.35 27.70
N ASP A 197 -26.21 20.83 27.16
CA ASP A 197 -26.03 22.14 26.54
C ASP A 197 -25.67 22.09 25.05
N TYR A 198 -25.11 20.97 24.59
CA TYR A 198 -24.80 20.73 23.18
C TYR A 198 -25.23 19.33 22.73
N ARG A 199 -25.33 19.13 21.42
CA ARG A 199 -25.49 17.80 20.83
C ARG A 199 -24.14 17.31 20.34
N ARG A 200 -23.89 16.02 20.51
CA ARG A 200 -22.75 15.36 19.86
C ARG A 200 -22.97 15.35 18.35
N SER A 201 -22.00 15.87 17.60
CA SER A 201 -22.01 15.86 16.15
C SER A 201 -20.85 15.04 15.58
N VAL A 202 -20.90 14.71 14.28
CA VAL A 202 -19.74 14.15 13.57
C VAL A 202 -18.56 15.12 13.67
N ALA A 203 -18.83 16.42 13.67
CA ALA A 203 -17.78 17.42 13.76
C ALA A 203 -17.01 17.33 15.08
N ASP A 204 -17.71 17.07 16.19
CA ASP A 204 -17.06 16.90 17.51
C ASP A 204 -16.19 15.64 17.54
N VAL A 205 -16.63 14.55 16.90
CA VAL A 205 -15.84 13.31 16.78
C VAL A 205 -14.59 13.52 15.93
N LEU A 206 -14.73 14.22 14.79
CA LEU A 206 -13.58 14.57 13.94
C LEU A 206 -12.59 15.48 14.68
N ALA A 207 -13.07 16.46 15.45
CA ALA A 207 -12.21 17.32 16.25
C ALA A 207 -11.44 16.52 17.32
N LEU A 208 -12.12 15.60 18.02
CA LEU A 208 -11.47 14.70 18.98
C LEU A 208 -10.37 13.86 18.32
N CYS A 209 -10.63 13.37 17.11
CA CYS A 209 -9.65 12.65 16.33
C CYS A 209 -8.46 13.49 15.87
N LEU A 210 -8.70 14.71 15.38
CA LEU A 210 -7.64 15.63 14.96
C LEU A 210 -6.73 16.01 16.14
N SER A 211 -7.28 16.15 17.34
CA SER A 211 -6.48 16.32 18.58
C SER A 211 -5.66 15.09 18.97
N GLY A 212 -5.79 14.01 18.21
CA GLY A 212 -5.09 12.74 18.35
C GLY A 212 -3.64 12.78 17.90
N PHE A 213 -3.30 13.70 16.99
CA PHE A 213 -1.97 13.81 16.39
C PHE A 213 -0.99 14.53 17.33
N PRO A 214 0.29 14.09 17.38
CA PRO A 214 1.30 14.76 18.18
C PRO A 214 1.80 16.04 17.49
N ASP A 215 2.09 17.07 18.28
CA ASP A 215 2.71 18.33 17.82
C ASP A 215 4.22 18.17 17.59
N ASP A 216 4.59 17.31 16.64
CA ASP A 216 6.00 17.10 16.24
C ASP A 216 6.40 18.08 15.12
N VAL A 217 7.55 18.75 15.27
CA VAL A 217 8.10 19.75 14.30
C VAL A 217 8.50 19.11 12.96
N THR A 218 8.81 17.81 12.97
CA THR A 218 9.00 16.99 11.76
C THR A 218 7.83 16.05 11.65
N ALA A 219 6.65 16.60 11.37
CA ALA A 219 5.43 15.84 11.25
C ALA A 219 5.57 14.78 10.14
N PRO A 220 5.28 13.50 10.41
CA PRO A 220 5.06 12.52 9.35
C PRO A 220 3.84 12.94 8.52
N ARG A 221 3.63 12.26 7.38
CA ARG A 221 2.37 12.39 6.64
C ARG A 221 1.20 12.04 7.56
N ARG A 222 0.16 12.86 7.65
CA ARG A 222 -0.97 12.59 8.54
C ARG A 222 -2.25 12.34 7.76
N GLN A 223 -2.96 11.28 8.11
CA GLN A 223 -4.30 11.03 7.62
C GLN A 223 -5.25 10.64 8.74
N LEU A 224 -6.49 11.08 8.62
CA LEU A 224 -7.61 10.67 9.43
C LEU A 224 -8.55 9.85 8.56
N VAL A 225 -9.00 8.70 9.05
CA VAL A 225 -10.00 7.87 8.36
C VAL A 225 -11.22 7.73 9.25
N TYR A 226 -12.29 8.46 8.91
CA TYR A 226 -13.58 8.38 9.57
C TYR A 226 -14.43 7.27 8.99
N PHE A 227 -15.03 6.47 9.87
CA PHE A 227 -16.02 5.46 9.51
C PHE A 227 -17.23 5.57 10.44
N GLY A 228 -18.41 5.77 9.85
CA GLY A 228 -19.64 5.96 10.61
C GLY A 228 -20.71 6.70 9.81
N PRO A 229 -21.83 7.09 10.43
CA PRO A 229 -22.89 7.85 9.76
C PRO A 229 -22.43 9.26 9.39
N SER A 230 -23.11 9.90 8.44
CA SER A 230 -22.88 11.30 8.04
C SER A 230 -23.40 12.32 9.06
N SER A 231 -24.29 11.88 9.96
CA SER A 231 -24.83 12.69 11.05
C SER A 231 -24.89 11.90 12.36
N LEU A 232 -24.80 12.61 13.49
CA LEU A 232 -24.96 12.05 14.84
C LEU A 232 -26.08 12.78 15.58
N GLY A 233 -26.79 12.02 16.42
CA GLY A 233 -27.94 12.50 17.17
C GLY A 233 -29.27 12.27 16.45
N ALA A 234 -30.37 12.46 17.17
CA ALA A 234 -31.71 12.42 16.60
C ALA A 234 -31.98 13.70 15.79
N ALA A 235 -32.75 13.61 14.70
CA ALA A 235 -33.14 14.79 13.91
C ALA A 235 -33.93 15.83 14.72
N SER A 236 -34.54 15.42 15.84
CA SER A 236 -35.24 16.30 16.78
C SER A 236 -34.31 17.07 17.73
N ASP A 237 -33.02 16.72 17.79
CA ASP A 237 -32.05 17.40 18.64
C ASP A 237 -31.55 18.69 17.98
N THR A 238 -32.12 19.81 18.39
CA THR A 238 -31.83 21.15 17.86
C THR A 238 -30.67 21.86 18.54
N ARG A 239 -30.01 21.20 19.52
CA ARG A 239 -28.86 21.80 20.21
C ARG A 239 -27.70 22.04 19.24
N ARG A 240 -26.83 22.99 19.60
CA ARG A 240 -25.66 23.34 18.77
C ARG A 240 -24.58 22.27 18.90
N SER A 241 -23.81 22.09 17.81
CA SER A 241 -22.54 21.36 17.81
C SER A 241 -21.46 22.19 18.48
N LEU A 242 -20.43 21.57 19.06
CA LEU A 242 -19.29 22.31 19.60
C LEU A 242 -18.39 22.83 18.48
N PHE A 243 -18.19 22.02 17.44
CA PHE A 243 -17.38 22.37 16.28
C PHE A 243 -18.23 22.66 15.05
N THR A 244 -17.81 23.65 14.27
CA THR A 244 -18.34 23.95 12.93
C THR A 244 -17.46 23.33 11.84
N ALA A 245 -17.96 23.30 10.60
CA ALA A 245 -17.19 22.80 9.47
C ALA A 245 -15.92 23.64 9.21
N GLU A 246 -16.02 24.96 9.35
CA GLU A 246 -14.89 25.88 9.14
C GLU A 246 -13.82 25.70 10.23
N ALA A 247 -14.24 25.49 11.48
CA ALA A 247 -13.32 25.21 12.58
C ALA A 247 -12.56 23.89 12.35
N LEU A 248 -13.23 22.88 11.82
CA LEU A 248 -12.59 21.61 11.46
C LEU A 248 -11.62 21.74 10.28
N GLU A 249 -12.02 22.48 9.25
CA GLU A 249 -11.17 22.74 8.10
C GLU A 249 -9.87 23.45 8.54
N GLN A 250 -9.99 24.41 9.46
CA GLN A 250 -8.85 25.09 10.04
C GLN A 250 -7.98 24.15 10.88
N LEU A 251 -8.58 23.33 11.75
CA LEU A 251 -7.84 22.33 12.54
C LEU A 251 -7.10 21.33 11.65
N ALA A 252 -7.73 20.88 10.56
CA ALA A 252 -7.12 19.94 9.63
C ALA A 252 -5.96 20.57 8.86
N ARG A 253 -6.10 21.83 8.41
CA ARG A 253 -5.02 22.61 7.78
C ARG A 253 -3.84 22.83 8.73
N ASP A 254 -4.12 23.29 9.94
CA ASP A 254 -3.07 23.61 10.92
C ASP A 254 -2.31 22.34 11.35
N ALA A 255 -3.01 21.19 11.38
CA ALA A 255 -2.41 19.90 11.67
C ALA A 255 -1.84 19.18 10.44
N ASP A 256 -1.97 19.73 9.23
CA ASP A 256 -1.59 19.09 7.95
C ASP A 256 -2.14 17.65 7.81
N VAL A 257 -3.44 17.49 8.10
CA VAL A 257 -4.13 16.19 8.11
C VAL A 257 -5.05 16.06 6.90
N GLN A 258 -4.83 15.02 6.09
CA GLN A 258 -5.79 14.60 5.07
C GLN A 258 -6.96 13.83 5.72
N ILE A 259 -8.19 14.29 5.52
CA ILE A 259 -9.40 13.66 6.05
C ILE A 259 -10.06 12.78 4.98
N ASN A 260 -10.14 11.48 5.25
CA ASN A 260 -10.88 10.52 4.44
C ASN A 260 -12.11 10.02 5.21
N VAL A 261 -13.23 9.86 4.52
CA VAL A 261 -14.54 9.57 5.12
C VAL A 261 -15.18 8.39 4.40
N VAL A 262 -15.52 7.35 5.15
CA VAL A 262 -16.37 6.25 4.69
C VAL A 262 -17.69 6.37 5.47
N ALA A 263 -18.68 7.00 4.84
CA ALA A 263 -19.95 7.31 5.47
C ALA A 263 -20.98 6.18 5.26
N ARG A 264 -21.63 5.74 6.33
CA ARG A 264 -22.72 4.75 6.29
C ARG A 264 -23.99 5.36 5.70
N ALA A 265 -24.34 4.97 4.48
CA ALA A 265 -25.54 5.46 3.80
C ALA A 265 -26.83 4.82 4.34
N ASP A 266 -26.71 3.68 5.03
CA ASP A 266 -27.83 2.95 5.65
C ASP A 266 -28.22 3.49 7.03
N VAL A 267 -27.39 4.35 7.64
CA VAL A 267 -27.61 4.89 8.99
C VAL A 267 -27.77 6.42 8.92
N VAL A 268 -29.01 6.90 9.10
CA VAL A 268 -29.43 8.32 9.19
C VAL A 268 -28.65 9.24 8.26
N ASP A 269 -29.16 9.39 7.04
CA ASP A 269 -28.54 10.21 6.00
C ASP A 269 -29.33 11.51 5.76
N SER A 270 -28.63 12.63 5.84
CA SER A 270 -29.09 13.90 5.26
C SER A 270 -28.10 14.30 4.19
N ALA A 271 -28.61 14.62 2.99
CA ALA A 271 -27.76 15.01 1.85
C ALA A 271 -26.83 16.17 2.22
N GLU A 272 -27.35 17.14 2.98
CA GLU A 272 -26.59 18.30 3.48
C GLU A 272 -25.40 17.88 4.36
N SER A 273 -25.59 16.97 5.32
CA SER A 273 -24.48 16.50 6.17
C SER A 273 -23.42 15.74 5.37
N THR A 274 -23.84 14.95 4.39
CA THR A 274 -22.94 14.19 3.53
C THR A 274 -22.16 15.13 2.60
N ASP A 275 -22.80 16.17 2.07
CA ASP A 275 -22.15 17.17 1.23
C ASP A 275 -21.16 18.02 2.01
N ALA A 276 -21.48 18.41 3.25
CA ALA A 276 -20.56 19.10 4.14
C ALA A 276 -19.31 18.27 4.47
N LEU A 277 -19.48 16.97 4.76
CA LEU A 277 -18.34 16.06 5.00
C LEU A 277 -17.51 15.85 3.73
N ARG A 278 -18.14 15.79 2.56
CA ARG A 278 -17.43 15.67 1.27
C ARG A 278 -16.58 16.91 1.01
N ALA A 279 -17.16 18.10 1.19
CA ALA A 279 -16.43 19.36 1.04
C ALA A 279 -15.23 19.44 2.00
N LEU A 280 -15.40 19.02 3.25
CA LEU A 280 -14.30 18.95 4.22
C LEU A 280 -13.20 17.97 3.77
N ALA A 281 -13.57 16.75 3.36
CA ALA A 281 -12.60 15.76 2.88
C ALA A 281 -11.81 16.30 1.66
N GLU A 282 -12.51 16.83 0.66
CA GLU A 282 -11.91 17.39 -0.57
C GLU A 282 -10.99 18.58 -0.27
N SER A 283 -11.36 19.46 0.69
CA SER A 283 -10.54 20.62 1.08
C SER A 283 -9.17 20.23 1.67
N THR A 284 -9.08 19.02 2.24
CA THR A 284 -7.85 18.45 2.81
C THR A 284 -7.11 17.51 1.86
N GLY A 285 -7.59 17.38 0.61
CA GLY A 285 -7.05 16.43 -0.38
C GLY A 285 -7.46 14.97 -0.15
N GLY A 286 -8.42 14.72 0.75
CA GLY A 286 -8.98 13.39 1.00
C GLY A 286 -10.23 13.10 0.19
N THR A 287 -10.91 12.01 0.55
CA THR A 287 -12.07 11.50 -0.20
C THR A 287 -13.23 11.14 0.71
N LEU A 288 -14.46 11.25 0.19
CA LEU A 288 -15.66 10.71 0.83
C LEU A 288 -16.28 9.63 -0.05
N THR A 289 -16.48 8.44 0.52
CA THR A 289 -17.21 7.34 -0.11
C THR A 289 -18.43 6.96 0.73
N LEU A 290 -19.54 6.65 0.07
CA LEU A 290 -20.73 6.14 0.72
C LEU A 290 -20.69 4.61 0.76
N TYR A 291 -20.81 4.05 1.95
CA TYR A 291 -20.86 2.62 2.19
C TYR A 291 -22.29 2.21 2.54
N ASN A 292 -22.86 1.32 1.73
CA ASN A 292 -24.17 0.73 1.97
C ASN A 292 -24.01 -0.79 2.05
N PRO A 293 -23.85 -1.36 3.25
CA PRO A 293 -23.67 -2.79 3.42
C PRO A 293 -24.94 -3.57 3.03
N SER A 294 -24.77 -4.72 2.36
CA SER A 294 -25.87 -5.69 2.25
C SER A 294 -26.00 -6.52 3.54
N ALA A 295 -27.19 -7.05 3.81
CA ALA A 295 -27.39 -7.94 4.96
C ALA A 295 -26.46 -9.17 4.92
N ASP A 296 -26.25 -9.74 3.72
CA ASP A 296 -25.33 -10.87 3.51
C ASP A 296 -23.87 -10.47 3.76
N ALA A 297 -23.48 -9.24 3.39
CA ALA A 297 -22.13 -8.75 3.65
C ALA A 297 -21.84 -8.57 5.15
N LEU A 298 -22.84 -8.17 5.94
CA LEU A 298 -22.71 -8.04 7.41
C LEU A 298 -22.76 -9.38 8.13
N ALA A 299 -23.50 -10.36 7.60
CA ALA A 299 -23.62 -11.70 8.19
C ALA A 299 -22.51 -12.67 7.77
N GLY A 300 -21.87 -12.40 6.62
CA GLY A 300 -20.85 -13.26 6.03
C GLY A 300 -19.53 -13.26 6.81
N PRO A 301 -18.73 -14.34 6.69
CA PRO A 301 -17.38 -14.36 7.25
C PRO A 301 -16.45 -13.48 6.41
N GLY A 302 -15.83 -12.49 7.04
CA GLY A 302 -14.76 -11.69 6.45
C GLY A 302 -15.14 -10.24 6.13
N LEU A 303 -14.28 -9.58 5.38
CA LEU A 303 -14.42 -8.18 4.98
C LEU A 303 -15.27 -8.09 3.70
N ASP A 304 -16.30 -7.23 3.71
CA ASP A 304 -17.09 -6.90 2.53
C ASP A 304 -16.17 -6.36 1.41
N PRO A 305 -16.19 -6.94 0.20
CA PRO A 305 -15.37 -6.46 -0.92
C PRO A 305 -15.64 -5.00 -1.29
N VAL A 306 -16.84 -4.48 -1.08
CA VAL A 306 -17.15 -3.06 -1.33
C VAL A 306 -16.41 -2.17 -0.33
N LEU A 307 -16.47 -2.52 0.96
CA LEU A 307 -15.72 -1.81 2.00
C LEU A 307 -14.21 -1.94 1.77
N ALA A 308 -13.73 -3.14 1.40
CA ALA A 308 -12.33 -3.37 1.07
C ALA A 308 -11.85 -2.44 -0.06
N ALA A 309 -12.60 -2.37 -1.15
CA ALA A 309 -12.26 -1.53 -2.30
C ALA A 309 -12.25 -0.02 -1.94
N GLN A 310 -13.16 0.42 -1.07
CA GLN A 310 -13.18 1.80 -0.59
C GLN A 310 -11.96 2.12 0.29
N LEU A 311 -11.61 1.22 1.22
CA LEU A 311 -10.44 1.38 2.09
C LEU A 311 -9.11 1.27 1.31
N ASP A 312 -9.04 0.37 0.33
CA ASP A 312 -7.91 0.29 -0.59
C ASP A 312 -7.79 1.56 -1.44
N GLY A 313 -8.90 2.14 -1.90
CA GLY A 313 -8.91 3.42 -2.59
C GLY A 313 -8.32 4.58 -1.76
N ILE A 314 -8.64 4.62 -0.46
CA ILE A 314 -8.04 5.58 0.48
C ILE A 314 -6.55 5.31 0.64
N ARG A 315 -6.13 4.06 0.82
CA ARG A 315 -4.71 3.68 0.95
C ARG A 315 -3.91 4.07 -0.29
N ASP A 316 -4.51 3.92 -1.46
CA ASP A 316 -3.90 4.23 -2.75
C ASP A 316 -3.92 5.75 -3.06
N HIS A 317 -4.55 6.58 -2.21
CA HIS A 317 -4.49 8.05 -2.18
C HIS A 317 -3.87 8.57 -0.86
N PRO A 318 -2.60 8.26 -0.57
CA PRO A 318 -1.96 8.72 0.67
C PRO A 318 -1.65 10.22 0.64
N PRO A 319 -1.46 10.87 1.81
CA PRO A 319 -1.03 12.26 1.87
C PRO A 319 0.28 12.46 1.13
N THR A 320 0.40 13.60 0.44
CA THR A 320 1.59 13.95 -0.32
C THR A 320 2.72 14.40 0.59
N VAL A 321 3.98 14.14 0.23
CA VAL A 321 5.13 14.72 0.91
C VAL A 321 5.53 16.01 0.21
N VAL A 322 5.53 17.12 0.94
CA VAL A 322 6.07 18.41 0.47
C VAL A 322 7.44 18.60 1.11
N LEU A 323 8.50 18.68 0.31
CA LEU A 323 9.84 18.99 0.83
C LEU A 323 9.97 20.49 1.15
N PRO A 324 10.97 20.89 1.98
CA PRO A 324 11.22 22.30 2.30
C PRO A 324 11.47 23.20 1.09
N ASP A 325 11.87 22.63 -0.05
CA ASP A 325 12.06 23.33 -1.33
C ASP A 325 10.77 23.44 -2.17
N GLY A 326 9.63 23.01 -1.62
CA GLY A 326 8.32 23.03 -2.27
C GLY A 326 8.07 21.88 -3.24
N ARG A 327 8.99 20.91 -3.35
CA ARG A 327 8.80 19.76 -4.25
C ARG A 327 7.87 18.72 -3.65
N LEU A 328 6.91 18.28 -4.46
CA LEU A 328 6.05 17.15 -4.13
C LEU A 328 6.77 15.83 -4.44
N VAL A 329 6.78 14.91 -3.48
CA VAL A 329 7.28 13.54 -3.67
C VAL A 329 6.19 12.55 -3.33
N THR A 330 6.02 11.58 -4.23
CA THR A 330 5.05 10.49 -4.11
C THR A 330 5.77 9.15 -4.19
N SER A 331 5.12 8.11 -3.69
CA SER A 331 5.60 6.73 -3.82
C SER A 331 5.79 6.31 -5.28
N ALA A 332 4.96 6.84 -6.20
CA ALA A 332 5.06 6.59 -7.63
C ALA A 332 6.32 7.20 -8.27
N ALA A 333 6.93 8.22 -7.65
CA ALA A 333 8.18 8.81 -8.09
C ALA A 333 9.42 8.13 -7.49
N TRP A 334 9.24 7.16 -6.58
CA TRP A 334 10.35 6.50 -5.89
C TRP A 334 10.88 5.32 -6.72
N ASP A 335 12.17 5.36 -7.04
CA ASP A 335 12.84 4.36 -7.89
C ASP A 335 13.53 3.28 -7.04
N THR A 336 13.38 1.99 -7.39
CA THR A 336 14.16 0.89 -6.78
C THR A 336 14.86 0.03 -7.83
N PRO A 337 16.09 0.39 -8.25
CA PRO A 337 16.82 -0.36 -9.29
C PRO A 337 17.50 -1.63 -8.76
N GLN A 338 17.48 -1.88 -7.45
CA GLN A 338 18.18 -2.99 -6.78
C GLN A 338 17.98 -4.37 -7.43
N PRO A 339 16.75 -4.87 -7.69
CA PRO A 339 16.57 -6.20 -8.28
C PRO A 339 17.20 -6.32 -9.68
N ALA A 340 17.09 -5.26 -10.49
CA ALA A 340 17.71 -5.21 -11.81
C ALA A 340 19.25 -5.19 -11.71
N LEU A 341 19.80 -4.46 -10.75
CA LEU A 341 21.25 -4.43 -10.49
C LEU A 341 21.78 -5.78 -9.99
N ILE A 342 21.04 -6.47 -9.12
CA ILE A 342 21.40 -7.82 -8.65
C ILE A 342 21.40 -8.81 -9.81
N ALA A 343 20.36 -8.79 -10.65
CA ALA A 343 20.29 -9.64 -11.84
C ALA A 343 21.45 -9.38 -12.81
N ALA A 344 21.79 -8.10 -13.04
CA ALA A 344 22.93 -7.73 -13.87
C ALA A 344 24.25 -8.22 -13.28
N ALA A 345 24.46 -8.08 -11.97
CA ALA A 345 25.67 -8.54 -11.30
C ALA A 345 25.83 -10.07 -11.37
N VAL A 346 24.77 -10.82 -11.10
CA VAL A 346 24.79 -12.29 -11.20
C VAL A 346 25.07 -12.74 -12.63
N ALA A 347 24.40 -12.15 -13.61
CA ALA A 347 24.62 -12.45 -15.02
C ALA A 347 26.05 -12.12 -15.48
N ALA A 348 26.62 -11.01 -15.01
CA ALA A 348 28.01 -10.65 -15.28
C ALA A 348 29.02 -11.64 -14.67
N VAL A 349 28.78 -12.11 -13.45
CA VAL A 349 29.62 -13.14 -12.81
C VAL A 349 29.56 -14.45 -13.61
N LEU A 350 28.36 -14.91 -13.97
CA LEU A 350 28.20 -16.12 -14.80
C LEU A 350 28.84 -15.97 -16.19
N LEU A 351 28.74 -14.78 -16.80
CA LEU A 351 29.39 -14.46 -18.06
C LEU A 351 30.91 -14.58 -17.93
N SER A 352 31.49 -14.03 -16.86
CA SER A 352 32.93 -14.12 -16.62
C SER A 352 33.40 -15.57 -16.46
N LEU A 353 32.63 -16.41 -15.76
CA LEU A 353 32.95 -17.83 -15.58
C LEU A 353 32.85 -18.61 -16.90
N THR A 354 31.83 -18.36 -17.71
CA THR A 354 31.66 -19.03 -19.02
C THR A 354 32.77 -18.65 -20.01
N LEU A 355 33.22 -17.39 -20.00
CA LEU A 355 34.36 -16.93 -20.81
C LEU A 355 35.69 -17.56 -20.37
N VAL A 356 35.90 -17.78 -19.07
CA VAL A 356 37.09 -18.50 -18.56
C VAL A 356 37.12 -19.95 -19.02
N VAL A 357 35.96 -20.62 -19.07
CA VAL A 357 35.83 -21.99 -19.58
C VAL A 357 36.07 -22.06 -21.10
N LEU A 358 35.56 -21.07 -21.84
CA LEU A 358 35.77 -20.96 -23.30
C LEU A 358 37.23 -20.70 -23.71
N ARG A 359 38.04 -20.12 -22.80
CA ARG A 359 39.45 -19.83 -23.05
C ARG A 359 40.40 -21.01 -22.78
N ARG A 360 39.92 -22.04 -22.08
CA ARG A 360 40.68 -23.26 -21.75
C ARG A 360 40.44 -24.37 -22.77
#